data_AF-L7CLG8-F1
#
_entry.id   AF-L7CLG8-F1
#
_cell.length_a   1.000
_cell.length_b   1.000
_cell.length_c   1.000
_cell.angle_alpha   90.00
_cell.angle_beta   90.00
_cell.angle_gamma   90.00
#
_symmetry.space_group_name_H-M   'P 1'
#
loop_
_entity.id
_entity.type
_entity.pdbx_description
1 polymer ?
#
loop_
_entity_poly.entity_id
_entity_poly.type
_entity_poly.pdbx_seq_one_letter_code
_entity_poly.pdbx_strand_id
1 'polypeptide(L)'
;MPHAFFDLHHTVADDEIDAQQHVHNLRYLQWTLWAARDHSAAEGWDAAAALKDGLGWVVRGHDITYRAAAIAGDELIIRTWIPSWNRYSCQRHYWVTRPADQTVLAKVQTRWVFVDLNRHRAIEIPPAAVAAIQVCETPPPAPWADSDDT
;
A
#
# COMPACT_ATOMS: atom_id res chain seq x y z
N MET A 1 -4.43 -11.14 16.18
CA MET A 1 -5.49 -11.09 15.15
C MET A 1 -4.95 -10.31 13.96
N PRO A 2 -5.31 -10.59 12.71
CA PRO A 2 -4.92 -9.69 11.62
C PRO A 2 -5.47 -8.30 11.94
N HIS A 3 -4.59 -7.31 11.96
CA HIS A 3 -4.98 -5.92 12.10
C HIS A 3 -5.53 -5.46 10.73
N ALA A 4 -6.51 -4.56 10.70
CA ALA A 4 -7.12 -4.07 9.45
C ALA A 4 -6.16 -3.21 8.58
N PHE A 5 -4.87 -3.18 8.93
CA PHE A 5 -3.79 -2.50 8.25
C PHE A 5 -2.53 -3.39 8.29
N PHE A 6 -1.58 -3.08 7.43
CA PHE A 6 -0.32 -3.82 7.29
C PHE A 6 0.87 -2.87 7.24
N ASP A 7 1.97 -3.27 7.86
CA ASP A 7 3.23 -2.53 7.85
C ASP A 7 4.29 -3.28 7.06
N LEU A 8 4.79 -2.64 6.00
CA LEU A 8 6.02 -3.04 5.34
C LEU A 8 7.18 -2.25 5.94
N HIS A 9 8.19 -2.95 6.44
CA HIS A 9 9.44 -2.35 6.89
C HIS A 9 10.43 -2.27 5.73
N HIS A 10 11.11 -1.13 5.58
CA HIS A 10 12.06 -0.89 4.50
C HIS A 10 13.23 -0.03 4.97
N THR A 11 14.46 -0.48 4.75
CA THR A 11 15.67 0.33 4.92
C THR A 11 16.03 0.95 3.58
N VAL A 12 16.16 2.28 3.51
CA VAL A 12 16.48 2.99 2.26
C VAL A 12 17.88 2.60 1.78
N ALA A 13 17.97 2.11 0.55
CA ALA A 13 19.23 1.72 -0.07
C ALA A 13 19.92 2.90 -0.79
N ASP A 14 21.23 2.81 -0.99
CA ASP A 14 22.02 3.85 -1.65
C ASP A 14 21.56 4.12 -3.10
N ASP A 15 21.07 3.10 -3.82
CA ASP A 15 20.57 3.20 -5.20
C ASP A 15 19.14 3.75 -5.32
N GLU A 16 18.54 4.11 -4.18
CA GLU A 16 17.24 4.78 -4.10
C GLU A 16 17.39 6.31 -4.03
N ILE A 17 18.61 6.81 -3.85
CA ILE A 17 18.95 8.23 -3.76
C ILE A 17 19.18 8.82 -5.16
N ASP A 18 18.60 9.98 -5.41
CA ASP A 18 18.77 10.70 -6.67
C ASP A 18 19.89 11.76 -6.61
N ALA A 19 20.10 12.46 -7.72
CA ALA A 19 21.13 13.49 -7.83
C ALA A 19 20.97 14.67 -6.85
N GLN A 20 19.78 14.86 -6.27
CA GLN A 20 19.48 15.88 -5.26
C GLN A 20 19.75 15.39 -3.83
N GLN A 21 20.36 14.21 -3.67
CA GLN A 21 20.82 13.65 -2.39
C GLN A 21 19.70 13.28 -1.42
N HIS A 22 18.53 12.93 -1.94
CA HIS A 22 17.44 12.32 -1.20
C HIS A 22 16.81 11.20 -2.03
N VAL A 23 15.93 10.42 -1.39
CA VAL A 23 15.17 9.37 -2.07
C VAL A 23 14.44 9.93 -3.29
N HIS A 24 14.56 9.24 -4.42
CA HIS A 24 13.82 9.55 -5.63
C HIS A 24 12.32 9.32 -5.41
N ASN A 25 11.47 10.28 -5.81
CA ASN A 25 10.02 10.24 -5.55
C ASN A 25 9.32 8.93 -6.01
N LEU A 26 9.79 8.32 -7.11
CA LEU A 26 9.26 7.02 -7.58
C LEU A 26 9.44 5.88 -6.58
N ARG A 27 10.42 5.94 -5.68
CA ARG A 27 10.68 4.89 -4.68
C ARG A 27 9.58 4.84 -3.63
N TYR A 28 9.07 5.99 -3.20
CA TYR A 28 7.88 6.06 -2.33
C TYR A 28 6.69 5.32 -2.97
N LEU A 29 6.42 5.55 -4.26
CA LEU A 29 5.38 4.82 -4.97
C LEU A 29 5.68 3.31 -5.02
N GLN A 30 6.92 2.94 -5.36
CA GLN A 30 7.35 1.54 -5.42
C GLN A 30 7.10 0.80 -4.11
N TRP A 31 7.49 1.38 -2.97
CA TRP A 31 7.30 0.77 -1.65
C TRP A 31 5.82 0.61 -1.29
N THR A 32 4.98 1.59 -1.65
CA THR A 32 3.52 1.44 -1.45
C THR A 32 2.92 0.31 -2.28
N LEU A 33 3.39 0.09 -3.50
CA LEU A 33 2.95 -1.03 -4.32
C LEU A 33 3.41 -2.38 -3.75
N TRP A 34 4.61 -2.44 -3.17
CA TRP A 34 5.06 -3.63 -2.43
C TRP A 34 4.22 -3.88 -1.18
N ALA A 35 3.95 -2.85 -0.39
CA ALA A 35 3.07 -2.96 0.78
C ALA A 35 1.66 -3.43 0.39
N ALA A 36 1.12 -2.96 -0.75
CA ALA A 36 -0.16 -3.44 -1.25
C ALA A 36 -0.15 -4.93 -1.61
N ARG A 37 0.89 -5.37 -2.33
CA ARG A 37 1.10 -6.79 -2.69
C ARG A 37 1.17 -7.66 -1.44
N ASP A 38 2.01 -7.27 -0.48
CA ASP A 38 2.30 -8.07 0.71
C ASP A 38 1.10 -8.08 1.67
N HIS A 39 0.39 -6.95 1.81
CA HIS A 39 -0.86 -6.90 2.56
C HIS A 39 -1.91 -7.85 1.96
N SER A 40 -2.18 -7.77 0.66
CA SER A 40 -3.17 -8.66 0.04
C SER A 40 -2.78 -10.14 0.16
N ALA A 41 -1.50 -10.48 0.05
CA ALA A 41 -1.04 -11.85 0.29
C ALA A 41 -1.26 -12.29 1.75
N ALA A 42 -0.98 -11.41 2.72
CA ALA A 42 -1.22 -11.67 4.14
C ALA A 42 -2.72 -11.85 4.49
N GLU A 43 -3.62 -11.21 3.74
CA GLU A 43 -5.07 -11.40 3.86
C GLU A 43 -5.59 -12.64 3.10
N GLY A 44 -4.71 -13.40 2.44
CA GLY A 44 -5.05 -14.65 1.76
C GLY A 44 -5.41 -14.51 0.28
N TRP A 45 -5.17 -13.36 -0.34
CA TRP A 45 -5.34 -13.19 -1.79
C TRP A 45 -4.14 -13.74 -2.58
N ASP A 46 -4.38 -14.78 -3.38
CA ASP A 46 -3.37 -15.33 -4.32
C ASP A 46 -3.43 -14.61 -5.67
N ALA A 47 -2.65 -13.54 -5.80
CA ALA A 47 -2.57 -12.78 -7.03
C ALA A 47 -1.94 -13.56 -8.19
N ALA A 48 -1.07 -14.54 -7.92
CA ALA A 48 -0.41 -15.33 -8.95
C ALA A 48 -1.36 -16.36 -9.57
N ALA A 49 -2.21 -17.00 -8.75
CA ALA A 49 -3.29 -17.85 -9.25
C ALA A 49 -4.29 -17.04 -10.07
N ALA A 50 -4.75 -15.89 -9.57
CA ALA A 50 -5.66 -15.02 -10.32
C ALA A 50 -5.08 -14.58 -11.67
N LEU A 51 -3.78 -14.26 -11.72
CA LEU A 51 -3.10 -13.86 -12.95
C LEU A 51 -3.07 -14.99 -13.99
N LYS A 52 -2.93 -16.26 -13.58
CA LYS A 52 -3.01 -17.42 -14.50
C LYS A 52 -4.38 -17.52 -15.17
N ASP A 53 -5.43 -17.08 -14.48
CA ASP A 53 -6.79 -17.01 -15.01
C ASP A 53 -7.07 -15.72 -15.81
N GLY A 54 -6.05 -14.86 -15.97
CA GLY A 54 -6.17 -13.57 -16.64
C GLY A 54 -6.96 -12.54 -15.83
N LEU A 55 -6.95 -12.65 -14.51
CA LEU A 55 -7.62 -11.74 -13.58
C LEU A 55 -6.60 -10.97 -12.75
N GLY A 56 -6.90 -9.70 -12.44
CA GLY A 56 -6.00 -8.94 -11.58
C GLY A 56 -6.48 -7.55 -11.20
N TRP A 57 -5.74 -6.94 -10.30
CA TRP A 57 -5.90 -5.55 -9.91
C TRP A 57 -5.03 -4.64 -10.79
N VAL A 58 -5.62 -3.59 -11.33
CA VAL A 58 -4.90 -2.56 -12.09
C VAL A 58 -5.10 -1.20 -11.43
N VAL A 59 -4.01 -0.46 -11.31
CA VAL A 59 -4.02 0.93 -10.85
C VAL A 59 -4.77 1.81 -11.85
N ARG A 60 -5.69 2.63 -11.35
CA ARG A 60 -6.34 3.70 -12.12
C ARG A 60 -5.79 5.09 -11.84
N GLY A 61 -5.13 5.27 -10.70
CA GLY A 61 -4.52 6.54 -10.32
C GLY A 61 -3.94 6.48 -8.92
N HIS A 62 -2.98 7.37 -8.69
CA HIS A 62 -2.39 7.64 -7.40
C HIS A 62 -2.50 9.12 -7.10
N ASP A 63 -2.81 9.45 -5.85
CA ASP A 63 -2.70 10.79 -5.29
C ASP A 63 -1.62 10.74 -4.21
N ILE A 64 -0.56 11.54 -4.39
CA ILE A 64 0.65 11.48 -3.54
C ILE A 64 0.97 12.87 -3.00
N THR A 65 1.11 12.97 -1.69
CA THR A 65 1.66 14.15 -1.02
C THR A 65 2.98 13.78 -0.34
N TYR A 66 4.08 14.33 -0.85
CA TYR A 66 5.40 14.28 -0.22
C TYR A 66 5.51 15.43 0.79
N ARG A 67 5.95 15.11 2.01
CA ARG A 67 6.01 16.04 3.15
C ARG A 67 7.42 16.25 3.67
N ALA A 68 8.23 15.20 3.64
CA ALA A 68 9.62 15.22 4.06
C ALA A 68 10.43 14.18 3.26
N ALA A 69 11.71 14.46 3.09
CA ALA A 69 12.65 13.59 2.39
C ALA A 69 13.21 12.50 3.33
N ALA A 70 13.42 11.31 2.77
CA ALA A 70 14.28 10.28 3.35
C ALA A 70 15.66 10.30 2.69
N ILE A 71 16.64 9.74 3.40
CA ILE A 71 18.01 9.54 2.93
C ILE A 71 18.42 8.07 3.08
N ALA A 72 19.57 7.69 2.52
CA ALA A 72 20.08 6.34 2.62
C ALA A 72 20.28 5.93 4.08
N GLY A 73 19.92 4.68 4.40
CA GLY A 73 19.96 4.14 5.75
C GLY A 73 18.79 4.54 6.65
N ASP A 74 17.86 5.40 6.20
CA ASP A 74 16.63 5.63 6.96
C ASP A 74 15.82 4.33 7.06
N GLU A 75 15.40 4.00 8.29
CA GLU A 75 14.46 2.92 8.56
C GLU A 75 13.03 3.46 8.41
N LEU A 76 12.25 2.85 7.52
CA LEU A 76 10.91 3.30 7.17
C LEU A 76 9.86 2.24 7.50
N ILE A 77 8.67 2.72 7.85
CA ILE A 77 7.45 1.92 7.93
C ILE A 77 6.46 2.45 6.90
N ILE A 78 6.07 1.58 5.96
CA ILE A 78 5.03 1.82 4.97
C ILE A 78 3.76 1.12 5.46
N ARG A 79 2.91 1.87 6.15
CA ARG A 79 1.61 1.40 6.63
C ARG A 79 0.57 1.50 5.52
N THR A 80 -0.16 0.42 5.24
CA THR A 80 -1.23 0.38 4.23
C THR A 80 -2.54 -0.15 4.81
N TRP A 81 -3.67 0.37 4.33
CA TRP A 81 -4.99 -0.11 4.68
C TRP A 81 -6.01 0.18 3.57
N ILE A 82 -7.14 -0.54 3.59
CA ILE A 82 -8.25 -0.36 2.65
C ILE A 82 -9.39 0.37 3.37
N PRO A 83 -9.64 1.65 3.09
CA PRO A 83 -10.75 2.37 3.72
C PRO A 83 -12.11 2.00 3.14
N SER A 84 -12.16 1.63 1.86
CA SER A 84 -13.41 1.29 1.19
C SER A 84 -13.16 0.55 -0.13
N TRP A 85 -14.18 -0.18 -0.54
CA TRP A 85 -14.26 -0.80 -1.85
C TRP A 85 -15.71 -0.72 -2.36
N ASN A 86 -15.91 -0.91 -3.65
CA ASN A 86 -17.21 -1.04 -4.29
C ASN A 86 -17.14 -2.16 -5.33
N ARG A 87 -18.25 -2.44 -6.00
CA ARG A 87 -18.40 -3.51 -6.99
C ARG A 87 -17.21 -3.74 -7.93
N TYR A 88 -16.50 -2.70 -8.35
CA TYR A 88 -15.42 -2.78 -9.35
C TYR A 88 -14.05 -2.34 -8.84
N SER A 89 -13.97 -1.67 -7.69
CA SER A 89 -12.77 -0.94 -7.29
C SER A 89 -12.51 -0.97 -5.79
N CYS A 90 -11.25 -0.81 -5.44
CA CYS A 90 -10.76 -0.71 -4.07
C CYS A 90 -9.94 0.57 -3.94
N GLN A 91 -10.23 1.39 -2.92
CA GLN A 91 -9.30 2.43 -2.50
C GLN A 91 -8.29 1.82 -1.54
N ARG A 92 -7.04 2.28 -1.59
CA ARG A 92 -6.00 1.87 -0.67
C ARG A 92 -5.19 3.09 -0.27
N HIS A 93 -5.01 3.27 1.04
CA HIS A 93 -4.26 4.36 1.60
C HIS A 93 -2.92 3.87 2.14
N TYR A 94 -1.96 4.78 2.19
CA TYR A 94 -0.65 4.51 2.73
C TYR A 94 -0.09 5.73 3.45
N TRP A 95 0.65 5.47 4.52
CA TRP A 95 1.62 6.39 5.09
C TRP A 95 3.01 5.78 4.97
N VAL A 96 3.94 6.55 4.39
CA VAL A 96 5.37 6.26 4.46
C VAL A 96 5.92 7.09 5.61
N THR A 97 6.51 6.44 6.60
CA THR A 97 6.89 7.06 7.86
C THR A 97 8.30 6.68 8.28
N ARG A 98 8.96 7.58 9.02
CA ARG A 98 10.28 7.36 9.62
C ARG A 98 10.13 7.33 11.15
N PRO A 99 10.28 6.17 11.81
CA PRO A 99 10.11 6.07 13.25
C PRO A 99 11.14 6.86 14.06
N ALA A 100 12.37 7.00 13.55
CA ALA A 100 13.48 7.64 14.26
C ALA A 100 13.16 9.06 14.77
N ASP A 101 12.32 9.79 14.04
CA ASP A 101 11.86 11.14 14.39
C ASP A 101 10.33 11.30 14.30
N GLN A 102 9.59 10.19 14.29
CA GLN A 102 8.12 10.16 14.24
C GLN A 102 7.53 11.01 13.10
N THR A 103 8.19 11.00 11.93
CA THR A 103 7.78 11.83 10.79
C THR A 103 6.98 11.05 9.75
N VAL A 104 5.88 11.64 9.27
CA VAL A 104 5.18 11.17 8.06
C VAL A 104 5.84 11.79 6.83
N LEU A 105 6.58 10.98 6.08
CA LEU A 105 7.31 11.41 4.89
C LEU A 105 6.40 11.59 3.67
N ALA A 106 5.46 10.67 3.47
CA ALA A 106 4.50 10.74 2.37
C ALA A 106 3.14 10.14 2.75
N LYS A 107 2.08 10.71 2.16
CA LYS A 107 0.73 10.13 2.16
C LYS A 107 0.36 9.75 0.74
N VAL A 108 -0.11 8.54 0.54
CA VAL A 108 -0.45 7.99 -0.77
C VAL A 108 -1.87 7.46 -0.72
N GLN A 109 -2.64 7.72 -1.77
CA GLN A 109 -3.92 7.06 -2.03
C GLN A 109 -3.83 6.42 -3.42
N THR A 110 -4.30 5.19 -3.54
CA THR A 110 -4.35 4.47 -4.82
C THR A 110 -5.75 3.95 -5.05
N ARG A 111 -6.27 4.17 -6.26
CA ARG A 111 -7.50 3.54 -6.72
C ARG A 111 -7.18 2.36 -7.61
N TRP A 112 -7.56 1.18 -7.16
CA TRP A 112 -7.43 -0.08 -7.88
C TRP A 112 -8.76 -0.47 -8.51
N VAL A 113 -8.73 -1.05 -9.70
CA VAL A 113 -9.90 -1.64 -10.37
C VAL A 113 -9.58 -3.09 -10.71
N PHE A 114 -10.55 -3.98 -10.47
CA PHE A 114 -10.41 -5.38 -10.85
C PHE A 114 -10.73 -5.55 -12.34
N VAL A 115 -9.87 -6.28 -13.06
CA VAL A 115 -9.96 -6.40 -14.51
C VAL A 115 -9.84 -7.84 -14.97
N ASP A 116 -10.52 -8.12 -16.08
CA ASP A 116 -10.20 -9.23 -16.96
C ASP A 116 -9.09 -8.74 -17.90
N LEU A 117 -7.88 -9.25 -17.69
CA LEU A 117 -6.66 -8.93 -18.44
C LEU A 117 -6.67 -9.51 -19.85
N ASN A 118 -7.44 -10.57 -20.11
CA ASN A 118 -7.57 -11.11 -21.46
C ASN A 118 -8.47 -10.23 -22.33
N ARG A 119 -9.51 -9.64 -21.72
CA ARG A 119 -10.49 -8.76 -22.40
C ARG A 119 -10.22 -7.27 -22.22
N HIS A 120 -9.22 -6.89 -21.42
CA HIS A 120 -8.87 -5.52 -21.06
C HIS A 120 -10.07 -4.69 -20.57
N ARG A 121 -10.92 -5.28 -19.71
CA ARG A 121 -12.11 -4.58 -19.17
C ARG A 121 -12.24 -4.73 -17.67
N ALA A 122 -12.78 -3.71 -17.02
CA ALA A 122 -13.17 -3.78 -15.62
C ALA A 122 -14.28 -4.82 -15.44
N ILE A 123 -14.16 -5.64 -14.40
CA ILE A 123 -15.17 -6.61 -14.00
C ILE A 123 -15.46 -6.47 -12.51
N GLU A 124 -16.58 -7.05 -12.08
CA GLU A 124 -16.90 -7.11 -10.66
C GLU A 124 -15.84 -7.89 -9.90
N ILE A 125 -15.50 -7.41 -8.69
CA ILE A 125 -14.50 -8.06 -7.83
C ILE A 125 -15.02 -9.45 -7.47
N PRO A 126 -14.28 -10.53 -7.75
CA PRO A 126 -14.72 -11.89 -7.44
C PRO A 126 -14.95 -12.09 -5.94
N PRO A 127 -15.90 -12.95 -5.51
CA PRO A 127 -16.16 -13.21 -4.09
C PRO A 127 -14.91 -13.60 -3.28
N ALA A 128 -13.99 -14.36 -3.89
CA ALA A 128 -12.73 -14.74 -3.26
C ALA A 128 -11.82 -13.53 -2.96
N ALA A 129 -11.79 -12.53 -3.85
CA ALA A 129 -11.06 -11.29 -3.62
C ALA A 129 -11.75 -10.43 -2.56
N VAL A 130 -13.09 -10.34 -2.57
CA VAL A 130 -13.86 -9.63 -1.54
C VAL A 130 -13.62 -10.22 -0.15
N ALA A 131 -13.60 -11.56 -0.04
CA ALA A 131 -13.37 -12.24 1.23
C ALA A 131 -11.99 -11.96 1.85
N ALA A 132 -11.00 -11.58 1.03
CA ALA A 132 -9.67 -11.20 1.46
C ALA A 132 -9.53 -9.69 1.74
N ILE A 133 -10.56 -8.87 1.52
CA ILE A 133 -10.48 -7.42 1.83
C ILE A 133 -10.88 -7.20 3.30
N GLN A 134 -9.95 -6.76 4.13
CA GLN A 134 -10.26 -6.23 5.46
C GLN A 134 -10.35 -4.71 5.41
N VAL A 135 -11.52 -4.18 5.76
CA VAL A 135 -11.76 -2.73 5.72
C VAL A 135 -11.30 -2.06 7.02
N CYS A 136 -10.57 -0.97 6.88
CA CYS A 136 -10.20 -0.05 7.95
C CYS A 136 -10.67 1.35 7.56
N GLU A 137 -11.92 1.69 7.89
CA GLU A 137 -12.57 2.91 7.40
C GLU A 137 -11.84 4.19 7.83
N THR A 138 -11.31 4.20 9.04
CA THR A 138 -10.53 5.30 9.58
C THR A 138 -9.03 5.04 9.41
N PRO A 139 -8.19 6.08 9.29
CA PRO A 139 -6.75 5.89 9.33
C PRO A 139 -6.34 5.15 10.61
N PRO A 140 -5.52 4.09 10.53
CA PRO A 140 -4.99 3.43 11.71
C PRO A 140 -4.11 4.42 12.51
N PRO A 141 -3.82 4.12 13.78
CA PRO A 141 -2.87 4.90 14.58
C PRO A 141 -1.54 5.09 13.85
N ALA A 142 -0.73 6.07 14.23
CA ALA A 142 0.64 6.12 13.75
C ALA A 142 1.45 4.93 14.28
N PRO A 143 2.52 4.48 13.61
CA PRO A 143 3.34 3.37 14.09
C PRO A 143 3.97 3.56 15.48
N TRP A 144 4.09 4.80 15.95
CA TRP A 144 4.62 5.18 17.27
C TRP A 144 3.54 5.60 18.27
N ALA A 145 2.26 5.48 17.93
CA ALA A 145 1.22 5.66 18.93
C ALA A 145 1.24 4.42 19.84
N ASP A 146 1.51 4.60 21.13
CA ASP A 146 1.54 3.51 22.10
C ASP A 146 0.22 2.72 22.05
N SER A 147 0.33 1.40 22.17
CA SER A 147 -0.81 0.48 22.31
C SER A 147 -1.41 0.53 23.72
N ASP A 148 -1.55 1.73 24.29
CA ASP A 148 -2.13 1.96 25.61
C ASP A 148 -3.52 2.57 25.44
N ASP A 149 -4.48 1.70 25.15
CA ASP A 149 -5.87 1.84 25.58
C ASP A 149 -6.51 0.45 25.54
N THR A 150 -6.28 -0.34 26.60
CA THR A 150 -7.12 -1.50 26.97
C THR A 150 -7.63 -1.29 28.39
#